data_AF-A0A7K8W2H9-F1
#
_entry.id   AF-A0A7K8W2H9-F1
#
_cell.length_a   1.000
_cell.length_b   1.000
_cell.length_c   1.000
_cell.angle_alpha   90.00
_cell.angle_beta   90.00
_cell.angle_gamma   90.00
#
_symmetry.space_group_name_H-M   'P 1'
#
loop_
_entity.id
_entity.type
_entity.pdbx_description
1 polymer ?
#
loop_
_entity_poly.entity_id
_entity_poly.type
_entity_poly.pdbx_seq_one_letter_code
_entity_poly.pdbx_strand_id
1 'polypeptide(L)'
;QINFVACQLFALLAAFWFRIYLSPSHASSAVRHAFATLFGIYFAVFCFGWYSIHLFVLVMMNYGIMTMASIPNIHRYSFAVAMGYLTLCHISRIYIFHYGILTTDFSGPLMIITQKITTLACQLHDGIGRQAEELTAEQNRLAVKSRPSLLEYLSYLLNFMSIIAGPCSNYKDYIAFIEGRHVHMKLLEVNWKQKGYDRLPDPSPTGAVVYKLCITLVSLILFLTLTKNFPMAYIIDNEFLDKTPFLSRLGYLYVVTQAAKPKYYFAWTLADAVNNAAGYGFSGVDERGTFRWDLLSNLNIWNIE
;
A
#
# COMPACT_ATOMS: atom_id res chain seq x y z
N GLN A 1 3.74 -14.12 11.27
CA GLN A 1 2.30 -13.84 11.01
C GLN A 1 1.62 -13.11 12.17
N ILE A 2 1.84 -13.49 13.43
CA ILE A 2 1.28 -12.78 14.60
C ILE A 2 1.69 -11.29 14.63
N ASN A 3 2.97 -10.98 14.42
CA ASN A 3 3.45 -9.59 14.39
C ASN A 3 2.75 -8.76 13.31
N PHE A 4 2.45 -9.34 12.14
CA PHE A 4 1.73 -8.67 11.06
C PHE A 4 0.32 -8.27 11.50
N VAL A 5 -0.45 -9.21 12.05
CA VAL A 5 -1.83 -8.97 12.46
C VAL A 5 -1.87 -7.97 13.63
N ALA A 6 -1.02 -8.15 14.63
CA ALA A 6 -0.92 -7.23 15.76
C ALA A 6 -0.58 -5.80 15.30
N CYS A 7 0.36 -5.67 14.36
CA CYS A 7 0.76 -4.38 13.81
C CYS A 7 -0.35 -3.72 12.99
N GLN A 8 -1.09 -4.48 12.17
CA GLN A 8 -2.24 -3.94 11.41
C GLN A 8 -3.40 -3.51 12.32
N LEU A 9 -3.70 -4.26 13.38
CA LEU A 9 -4.72 -3.86 14.36
C LEU A 9 -4.31 -2.59 15.12
N PHE A 10 -3.04 -2.50 15.52
CA PHE A 10 -2.52 -1.29 16.15
C PHE A 10 -2.46 -0.11 15.16
N ALA A 11 -2.14 -0.36 13.88
CA ALA A 11 -2.19 0.62 12.81
C ALA A 11 -3.61 1.18 12.63
N LEU A 12 -4.64 0.34 12.73
CA LEU A 12 -6.04 0.77 12.66
C LEU A 12 -6.39 1.73 13.82
N LEU A 13 -5.96 1.42 15.04
CA LEU A 13 -6.16 2.30 16.20
C LEU A 13 -5.37 3.61 16.03
N ALA A 14 -4.11 3.53 15.61
CA ALA A 14 -3.27 4.68 15.32
C ALA A 14 -3.84 5.55 14.19
N ALA A 15 -4.52 4.95 13.21
CA ALA A 15 -5.18 5.65 12.12
C ALA A 15 -6.38 6.49 12.61
N PHE A 16 -7.25 5.93 13.45
CA PHE A 16 -8.32 6.72 14.07
C PHE A 16 -7.76 7.85 14.93
N TRP A 17 -6.72 7.56 15.72
CA TRP A 17 -6.05 8.57 16.54
C TRP A 17 -5.42 9.68 15.67
N PHE A 18 -4.75 9.31 14.58
CA PHE A 18 -4.17 10.25 13.62
C PHE A 18 -5.24 11.16 13.00
N ARG A 19 -6.40 10.61 12.62
CA ARG A 19 -7.50 11.42 12.06
C ARG A 19 -8.09 12.39 13.07
N ILE A 20 -8.30 11.96 14.31
CA ILE A 20 -8.97 12.75 15.35
C ILE A 20 -8.05 13.84 15.92
N TYR A 21 -6.82 13.48 16.31
CA TYR A 21 -5.92 14.38 17.04
C TYR A 21 -4.91 15.10 16.15
N LEU A 22 -4.55 14.51 15.00
CA LEU A 22 -3.63 15.10 14.03
C LEU A 22 -4.36 15.47 12.74
N SER A 23 -5.59 15.97 12.86
CA SER A 23 -6.30 16.54 11.73
C SER A 23 -5.54 17.78 11.19
N PRO A 24 -5.73 18.14 9.91
CA PRO A 24 -5.06 19.31 9.33
C PRO A 24 -5.40 20.64 10.04
N SER A 25 -6.48 20.69 10.83
CA SER A 25 -6.83 21.87 11.65
C SER A 25 -6.11 21.91 13.00
N HIS A 26 -5.61 20.78 13.48
CA HIS A 26 -4.97 20.65 14.79
C HIS A 26 -3.45 20.49 14.74
N ALA A 27 -2.91 20.02 13.61
CA ALA A 27 -1.48 19.75 13.46
C ALA A 27 -0.94 20.26 12.11
N SER A 28 0.31 20.74 12.11
CA SER A 28 1.00 21.12 10.88
C SER A 28 1.32 19.91 10.01
N SER A 29 1.45 20.12 8.70
CA SER A 29 1.82 19.07 7.75
C SER A 29 3.13 18.37 8.15
N ALA A 30 4.11 19.11 8.70
CA ALA A 30 5.37 18.54 9.16
C ALA A 30 5.18 17.54 10.32
N VAL A 31 4.34 17.86 11.30
CA VAL A 31 4.03 16.96 12.42
C VAL A 31 3.32 15.70 11.91
N ARG A 32 2.36 15.88 11.00
CA ARG A 32 1.63 14.76 10.38
C ARG A 32 2.57 13.85 9.59
N HIS A 33 3.48 14.42 8.81
CA HIS A 33 4.50 13.67 8.09
C HIS A 33 5.41 12.89 9.04
N ALA A 34 5.95 13.57 10.05
CA ALA A 34 6.86 12.96 11.02
C ALA A 34 6.19 11.82 11.79
N PHE A 35 4.95 12.03 12.27
CA PHE A 35 4.18 10.98 12.94
C PHE A 35 4.00 9.77 12.02
N ALA A 36 3.57 10.00 10.77
CA ALA A 36 3.33 8.93 9.83
C ALA A 36 4.60 8.10 9.54
N THR A 37 5.73 8.78 9.38
CA THR A 37 7.05 8.17 9.16
C THR A 37 7.53 7.39 10.39
N LEU A 38 7.48 7.98 11.59
CA LEU A 38 8.01 7.38 12.81
C LEU A 38 7.26 6.09 13.16
N PHE A 39 5.93 6.09 13.07
CA PHE A 39 5.14 4.88 13.29
C PHE A 39 5.40 3.83 12.21
N GLY A 40 5.60 4.23 10.95
CA GLY A 40 5.89 3.27 9.89
C GLY A 40 7.29 2.66 9.99
N ILE A 41 8.30 3.44 10.42
CA ILE A 41 9.63 2.91 10.77
C ILE A 41 9.50 1.92 11.94
N TYR A 42 8.78 2.27 13.00
CA TYR A 42 8.54 1.39 14.13
C TYR A 42 7.87 0.08 13.70
N PHE A 43 6.85 0.14 12.84
CA PHE A 43 6.17 -1.05 12.32
C PHE A 43 7.07 -1.90 11.43
N ALA A 44 7.89 -1.28 10.58
CA ALA A 44 8.85 -2.00 9.77
C ALA A 44 9.86 -2.77 10.64
N VAL A 45 10.43 -2.12 11.65
CA VAL A 45 11.38 -2.76 12.57
C VAL A 45 10.70 -3.85 13.41
N PHE A 46 9.49 -3.59 13.93
CA PHE A 46 8.75 -4.56 14.74
C PHE A 46 8.35 -5.82 13.95
N CYS A 47 7.91 -5.66 12.69
CA CYS A 47 7.49 -6.79 11.87
C CYS A 47 8.69 -7.57 11.31
N PHE A 48 9.73 -6.89 10.83
CA PHE A 48 10.80 -7.49 10.02
C PHE A 48 12.17 -7.54 10.72
N GLY A 49 12.32 -6.96 11.91
CA GLY A 49 13.57 -6.95 12.66
C GLY A 49 14.71 -6.32 11.85
N TRP A 50 15.91 -6.91 11.93
CA TRP A 50 17.09 -6.44 11.19
C TRP A 50 16.89 -6.35 9.68
N TYR A 51 16.00 -7.16 9.09
CA TYR A 51 15.73 -7.11 7.65
C TYR A 51 15.08 -5.81 7.19
N SER A 52 14.48 -5.03 8.10
CA SER A 52 13.94 -3.71 7.75
C SER A 52 15.03 -2.75 7.25
N ILE A 53 16.31 -3.01 7.53
CA ILE A 53 17.43 -2.23 7.00
C ILE A 53 17.42 -2.18 5.48
N HIS A 54 16.99 -3.25 4.80
CA HIS A 54 16.91 -3.27 3.34
C HIS A 54 15.91 -2.24 2.80
N LEU A 55 14.79 -2.02 3.52
CA LEU A 55 13.81 -0.99 3.18
C LEU A 55 14.44 0.40 3.29
N PHE A 56 15.13 0.68 4.40
CA PHE A 56 15.74 1.99 4.65
C PHE A 56 16.90 2.29 3.69
N VAL A 57 17.76 1.31 3.40
CA VAL A 57 18.84 1.45 2.42
C VAL A 57 18.29 1.78 1.04
N LEU A 58 17.25 1.06 0.59
CA LEU A 58 16.65 1.30 -0.73
C LEU A 58 16.04 2.71 -0.82
N VAL A 59 15.30 3.12 0.22
CA VAL A 59 14.69 4.45 0.33
C VAL A 59 15.75 5.54 0.27
N MET A 60 16.79 5.46 1.12
CA MET A 60 17.82 6.49 1.17
C MET A 60 18.68 6.55 -0.09
N MET A 61 19.02 5.40 -0.68
CA MET A 61 19.78 5.34 -1.92
C MET A 61 19.01 6.01 -3.08
N ASN A 62 17.70 5.78 -3.19
CA ASN A 62 16.89 6.43 -4.22
C ASN A 62 16.61 7.90 -3.94
N TYR A 63 16.57 8.33 -2.67
CA TYR A 63 16.56 9.77 -2.37
C TYR A 63 17.84 10.46 -2.85
N GLY A 64 19.00 9.81 -2.69
CA GLY A 64 20.27 10.27 -3.26
C GLY A 64 20.20 10.42 -4.79
N ILE A 65 19.66 9.43 -5.49
CA ILE A 65 19.45 9.52 -6.95
C ILE A 65 18.51 10.66 -7.30
N MET A 66 17.39 10.80 -6.57
CA MET A 66 16.38 11.83 -6.84
C MET A 66 16.95 13.25 -6.68
N THR A 67 17.91 13.43 -5.78
CA THR A 67 18.55 14.73 -5.50
C THR A 67 19.79 15.00 -6.38
N MET A 68 20.53 13.97 -6.79
CA MET A 68 21.78 14.15 -7.53
C MET A 68 21.64 13.96 -9.06
N ALA A 69 20.70 13.13 -9.51
CA ALA A 69 20.53 12.84 -10.93
C ALA A 69 19.97 14.02 -11.71
N SER A 70 20.32 14.10 -13.00
CA SER A 70 19.64 15.00 -13.94
C SER A 70 18.20 14.55 -14.17
N ILE A 71 17.30 15.52 -14.35
CA ILE A 71 15.87 15.27 -14.50
C ILE A 71 15.55 14.25 -15.61
N PRO A 72 16.17 14.31 -16.82
CA PRO A 72 15.86 13.33 -17.87
C PRO A 72 16.20 11.87 -17.51
N ASN A 73 17.15 11.64 -16.59
CA ASN A 73 17.63 10.30 -16.26
C ASN A 73 17.13 9.77 -14.91
N ILE A 74 16.43 10.61 -14.13
CA ILE A 74 16.02 10.32 -12.75
C ILE A 74 15.20 9.02 -12.64
N HIS A 75 14.25 8.81 -13.55
CA HIS A 75 13.39 7.62 -13.59
C HIS A 75 14.18 6.36 -13.95
N ARG A 76 15.14 6.46 -14.87
CA ARG A 76 15.98 5.32 -15.31
C ARG A 76 16.91 4.86 -14.20
N TYR A 77 17.61 5.79 -13.56
CA TYR A 77 18.50 5.46 -12.45
C TYR A 77 17.73 4.93 -11.24
N SER A 78 16.61 5.56 -10.89
CA SER A 78 15.77 5.09 -9.77
C SER A 78 15.22 3.69 -10.05
N PHE A 79 14.76 3.43 -11.28
CA PHE A 79 14.30 2.09 -11.69
C PHE A 79 15.41 1.05 -11.62
N ALA A 80 16.57 1.33 -12.23
CA ALA A 80 17.69 0.39 -12.26
C ALA A 80 18.15 0.01 -10.85
N VAL A 81 18.27 1.00 -9.97
CA VAL A 81 18.69 0.78 -8.59
C VAL A 81 17.60 0.09 -7.77
N ALA A 82 16.35 0.52 -7.86
CA ALA A 82 15.28 -0.09 -7.07
C ALA A 82 14.95 -1.52 -7.47
N MET A 83 14.82 -1.79 -8.79
CA MET A 83 14.61 -3.15 -9.29
C MET A 83 15.84 -4.03 -9.12
N GLY A 84 17.05 -3.49 -9.34
CA GLY A 84 18.30 -4.23 -9.12
C GLY A 84 18.46 -4.64 -7.67
N TYR A 85 18.24 -3.73 -6.72
CA TYR A 85 18.33 -4.03 -5.29
C TYR A 85 17.26 -5.03 -4.83
N LEU A 86 16.01 -4.88 -5.29
CA LEU A 86 14.94 -5.85 -5.04
C LEU A 86 15.31 -7.24 -5.57
N THR A 87 15.87 -7.31 -6.78
CA THR A 87 16.30 -8.57 -7.41
C THR A 87 17.42 -9.23 -6.61
N LEU A 88 18.44 -8.47 -6.19
CA LEU A 88 19.51 -8.97 -5.33
C LEU A 88 18.97 -9.50 -3.99
N CYS A 89 17.99 -8.82 -3.39
CA CYS A 89 17.34 -9.31 -2.17
C CYS A 89 16.59 -10.62 -2.43
N HIS A 90 15.86 -10.76 -3.54
CA HIS A 90 15.19 -12.03 -3.88
C HIS A 90 16.17 -13.17 -4.13
N ILE A 91 17.25 -12.92 -4.87
CA ILE A 91 18.33 -13.88 -5.10
C ILE A 91 18.95 -14.30 -3.77
N SER A 92 19.37 -13.33 -2.96
CA SER A 92 19.93 -13.58 -1.62
C SER A 92 18.98 -14.41 -0.76
N ARG A 93 17.68 -14.14 -0.82
CA ARG A 93 16.70 -14.92 -0.06
C ARG A 93 16.64 -16.39 -0.48
N ILE A 94 16.74 -16.68 -1.78
CA ILE A 94 16.74 -18.06 -2.29
C ILE A 94 17.95 -18.84 -1.77
N TYR A 95 19.13 -18.23 -1.82
CA TYR A 95 20.38 -18.90 -1.46
C TYR A 95 20.65 -18.96 0.06
N ILE A 96 20.20 -17.96 0.83
CA ILE A 96 20.49 -17.88 2.27
C ILE A 96 19.41 -18.54 3.12
N PHE A 97 18.13 -18.43 2.75
CA PHE A 97 17.04 -18.76 3.67
C PHE A 97 16.36 -20.11 3.46
N HIS A 98 16.89 -20.99 2.59
CA HIS A 98 16.33 -22.33 2.29
C HIS A 98 14.82 -22.37 2.55
N TYR A 99 14.01 -21.90 1.59
CA TYR A 99 12.53 -21.64 1.54
C TYR A 99 11.56 -22.20 2.62
N GLY A 100 11.95 -23.13 3.48
CA GLY A 100 11.20 -23.76 4.57
C GLY A 100 11.30 -23.12 5.97
N ILE A 101 12.04 -22.03 6.19
CA ILE A 101 11.88 -21.26 7.45
C ILE A 101 10.78 -20.22 7.25
N LEU A 102 9.79 -20.24 8.14
CA LEU A 102 8.66 -19.30 8.24
C LEU A 102 9.11 -17.86 8.60
N THR A 103 10.23 -17.38 8.05
CA THR A 103 10.78 -16.05 8.27
C THR A 103 9.85 -15.01 7.67
N THR A 104 9.60 -13.93 8.42
CA THR A 104 8.81 -12.79 7.96
C THR A 104 9.36 -12.27 6.63
N ASP A 105 8.57 -12.39 5.57
CA ASP A 105 8.95 -11.98 4.22
C ASP A 105 9.04 -10.45 4.11
N PHE A 106 10.23 -9.89 4.33
CA PHE A 106 10.51 -8.45 4.17
C PHE A 106 10.45 -7.98 2.71
N SER A 107 10.45 -8.90 1.74
CA SER A 107 10.37 -8.54 0.32
C SER A 107 8.98 -8.00 -0.06
N GLY A 108 7.92 -8.36 0.69
CA GLY A 108 6.58 -7.78 0.53
C GLY A 108 6.58 -6.25 0.57
N PRO A 109 6.93 -5.63 1.70
CA PRO A 109 7.13 -4.19 1.81
C PRO A 109 8.14 -3.62 0.82
N LEU A 110 9.23 -4.35 0.54
CA LEU A 110 10.27 -3.90 -0.39
C LEU A 110 9.72 -3.75 -1.80
N MET A 111 8.85 -4.65 -2.26
CA MET A 111 8.16 -4.54 -3.55
C MET A 111 7.29 -3.27 -3.62
N ILE A 112 6.49 -2.99 -2.59
CA ILE A 112 5.64 -1.80 -2.52
C ILE A 112 6.48 -0.51 -2.54
N ILE A 113 7.59 -0.47 -1.78
CA ILE A 113 8.53 0.66 -1.79
C ILE A 113 9.15 0.84 -3.18
N THR A 114 9.59 -0.24 -3.82
CA THR A 114 10.12 -0.20 -5.19
C THR A 114 9.11 0.40 -6.15
N GLN A 115 7.85 -0.05 -6.12
CA GLN A 115 6.77 0.51 -6.94
C GLN A 115 6.58 2.00 -6.68
N LYS A 116 6.50 2.41 -5.41
CA LYS A 116 6.30 3.83 -5.06
C LYS A 116 7.47 4.73 -5.46
N ILE A 117 8.70 4.23 -5.34
CA ILE A 117 9.92 4.93 -5.76
C ILE A 117 9.92 5.13 -7.29
N THR A 118 9.67 4.07 -8.05
CA THR A 118 9.72 4.15 -9.52
C THR A 118 8.57 4.99 -10.06
N THR A 119 7.36 4.87 -9.49
CA THR A 119 6.23 5.74 -9.80
C THR A 119 6.56 7.20 -9.53
N LEU A 120 7.10 7.54 -8.36
CA LEU A 120 7.48 8.92 -8.04
C LEU A 120 8.56 9.45 -8.99
N ALA A 121 9.56 8.63 -9.32
CA ALA A 121 10.62 9.03 -10.24
C ALA A 121 10.08 9.33 -11.65
N CYS A 122 9.12 8.53 -12.14
CA CYS A 122 8.41 8.82 -13.39
C CYS A 122 7.57 10.10 -13.28
N GLN A 123 6.82 10.29 -12.19
CA GLN A 123 6.01 11.48 -11.96
C GLN A 123 6.86 12.76 -11.91
N LEU A 124 8.07 12.68 -11.35
CA LEU A 124 9.02 13.79 -11.27
C LEU A 124 9.67 14.08 -12.63
N HIS A 125 9.99 13.04 -13.41
CA HIS A 125 10.43 13.18 -14.80
C HIS A 125 9.36 13.86 -15.65
N ASP A 126 8.11 13.41 -15.55
CA ASP A 126 7.00 13.99 -16.31
C ASP A 126 6.71 15.44 -15.89
N GLY A 127 6.84 15.78 -14.60
CA GLY A 127 6.50 17.12 -14.11
C GLY A 127 7.60 18.19 -14.22
N ILE A 128 8.87 17.81 -14.25
CA ILE A 128 10.00 18.76 -14.38
C ILE A 128 10.66 18.66 -15.76
N GLY A 129 10.70 17.46 -16.34
CA GLY A 129 11.49 17.15 -17.54
C GLY A 129 10.72 17.21 -18.85
N ARG A 130 9.39 17.36 -18.82
CA ARG A 130 8.52 17.32 -20.00
C ARG A 130 7.53 18.46 -20.01
N GLN A 131 7.08 18.85 -21.20
CA GLN A 131 6.06 19.88 -21.37
C GLN A 131 4.65 19.30 -21.21
N ALA A 132 3.70 20.11 -20.75
CA ALA A 132 2.35 19.68 -20.42
C ALA A 132 1.59 19.10 -21.63
N GLU A 133 1.90 19.60 -22.83
CA GLU A 133 1.31 19.23 -24.12
C GLU A 133 1.75 17.84 -24.58
N GLU A 134 2.89 17.35 -24.08
CA GLU A 134 3.42 16.01 -24.40
C GLU A 134 2.87 14.93 -23.47
N LEU A 135 2.17 15.31 -22.40
CA LEU A 135 1.66 14.41 -21.38
C LEU A 135 0.23 14.00 -21.70
N THR A 136 -0.10 12.74 -21.43
CA THR A 136 -1.50 12.34 -21.34
C THR A 136 -2.19 13.08 -20.19
N ALA A 137 -3.53 13.16 -20.22
CA ALA A 137 -4.30 13.79 -19.15
C ALA A 137 -3.96 13.23 -17.76
N GLU A 138 -3.76 11.90 -17.66
CA GLU A 138 -3.41 11.24 -16.41
C GLU A 138 -1.96 11.54 -15.98
N GLN A 139 -1.00 11.52 -16.91
CA GLN A 139 0.38 11.90 -16.62
C GLN A 139 0.45 13.34 -16.11
N ASN A 140 -0.27 14.26 -16.75
CA ASN A 140 -0.33 15.66 -16.35
C ASN A 140 -0.96 15.82 -14.96
N ARG A 141 -2.04 15.08 -14.68
CA ARG A 141 -2.70 15.07 -13.37
C ARG A 141 -1.76 14.62 -12.25
N LEU A 142 -0.94 13.60 -12.51
CA LEU A 142 -0.03 13.00 -11.53
C LEU A 142 1.39 13.59 -11.53
N ALA A 143 1.73 14.44 -12.50
CA ALA A 143 3.03 15.07 -12.63
C ALA A 143 3.42 15.86 -11.38
N VAL A 144 4.67 15.65 -10.94
CA VAL A 144 5.25 16.29 -9.76
C VAL A 144 6.24 17.35 -10.23
N LYS A 145 5.92 18.62 -9.96
CA LYS A 145 6.64 19.79 -10.50
C LYS A 145 7.82 20.26 -9.65
N SER A 146 8.03 19.68 -8.47
CA SER A 146 9.11 20.01 -7.55
C SER A 146 9.63 18.77 -6.85
N ARG A 147 10.92 18.76 -6.52
CA ARG A 147 11.51 17.65 -5.78
C ARG A 147 10.94 17.59 -4.37
N PRO A 148 10.46 16.41 -3.91
CA PRO A 148 10.05 16.22 -2.52
C PRO A 148 11.18 16.57 -1.54
N SER A 149 10.82 17.19 -0.42
CA SER A 149 11.72 17.26 0.73
C SER A 149 11.98 15.85 1.30
N LEU A 150 13.05 15.70 2.07
CA LEU A 150 13.36 14.40 2.71
C LEU A 150 12.20 13.93 3.59
N LEU A 151 11.58 14.84 4.34
CA LEU A 151 10.46 14.50 5.21
C LEU A 151 9.25 14.00 4.42
N GLU A 152 8.85 14.71 3.35
CA GLU A 152 7.74 14.28 2.49
C GLU A 152 8.03 12.93 1.82
N TYR A 153 9.26 12.73 1.34
CA TYR A 153 9.70 11.50 0.70
C TYR A 153 9.67 10.31 1.67
N LEU A 154 10.27 10.46 2.85
CA LEU A 154 10.26 9.44 3.90
C LEU A 154 8.84 9.16 4.37
N SER A 155 8.02 10.18 4.52
CA SER A 155 6.61 10.04 4.91
C SER A 155 5.82 9.30 3.84
N TYR A 156 5.96 9.66 2.57
CA TYR A 156 5.31 8.95 1.48
C TYR A 156 5.68 7.47 1.47
N LEU A 157 6.97 7.12 1.53
CA LEU A 157 7.41 5.72 1.40
C LEU A 157 7.24 4.89 2.68
N LEU A 158 7.47 5.50 3.85
CA LEU A 158 7.52 4.82 5.15
C LEU A 158 6.34 5.20 6.05
N ASN A 159 5.19 5.58 5.50
CA ASN A 159 4.00 5.82 6.31
C ASN A 159 3.47 4.52 6.93
N PHE A 160 3.02 4.60 8.18
CA PHE A 160 2.46 3.46 8.91
C PHE A 160 1.22 2.84 8.26
N MET A 161 0.45 3.62 7.49
CA MET A 161 -0.79 3.17 6.87
C MET A 161 -0.52 2.18 5.72
N SER A 162 0.64 2.26 5.06
CA SER A 162 0.93 1.45 3.88
C SER A 162 2.19 0.59 3.92
N ILE A 163 3.08 0.78 4.90
CA ILE A 163 4.40 0.14 4.90
C ILE A 163 4.36 -1.40 4.91
N ILE A 164 3.35 -2.02 5.53
CA ILE A 164 3.33 -3.49 5.71
C ILE A 164 2.62 -4.21 4.56
N ALA A 165 1.45 -3.74 4.17
CA ALA A 165 0.61 -4.36 3.14
C ALA A 165 -0.31 -3.37 2.41
N GLY A 166 -0.01 -2.08 2.50
CA GLY A 166 -0.91 -1.08 1.96
C GLY A 166 -0.79 -0.88 0.46
N PRO A 167 -1.83 -0.26 -0.12
CA PRO A 167 -1.88 0.07 -1.54
C PRO A 167 -0.72 0.95 -1.98
N CYS A 168 -0.29 0.74 -3.22
CA CYS A 168 0.53 1.73 -3.90
C CYS A 168 -0.33 2.94 -4.24
N SER A 169 -0.06 4.05 -3.56
CA SER A 169 -0.70 5.33 -3.83
C SER A 169 0.23 6.27 -4.59
N ASN A 170 -0.34 7.25 -5.29
CA ASN A 170 0.44 8.29 -5.95
C ASN A 170 0.94 9.33 -4.94
N TYR A 171 2.14 9.88 -5.19
CA TYR A 171 2.76 10.88 -4.32
C TYR A 171 1.87 12.11 -4.12
N LYS A 172 1.30 12.64 -5.20
CA LYS A 172 0.46 13.85 -5.15
C LYS A 172 -0.80 13.67 -4.30
N ASP A 173 -1.46 12.51 -4.41
CA ASP A 173 -2.63 12.19 -3.60
C ASP A 173 -2.22 12.05 -2.11
N TYR A 174 -1.05 11.48 -1.83
CA TYR A 174 -0.53 11.34 -0.47
C TYR A 174 -0.21 12.69 0.18
N ILE A 175 0.49 13.59 -0.53
CA ILE A 175 0.79 14.93 -0.02
C ILE A 175 -0.48 15.73 0.20
N ALA A 176 -1.43 15.70 -0.76
CA ALA A 176 -2.73 16.35 -0.57
C ALA A 176 -3.49 15.81 0.65
N PHE A 177 -3.32 14.53 1.01
CA PHE A 177 -3.89 13.95 2.21
C PHE A 177 -3.25 14.50 3.50
N ILE A 178 -1.91 14.49 3.57
CA ILE A 178 -1.18 15.00 4.74
C ILE A 178 -1.36 16.51 4.93
N GLU A 179 -1.56 17.26 3.86
CA GLU A 179 -1.85 18.70 3.93
C GLU A 179 -3.35 19.01 4.13
N GLY A 180 -4.23 18.02 4.05
CA GLY A 180 -5.67 18.21 4.20
C GLY A 180 -6.40 18.78 2.98
N ARG A 181 -5.75 18.87 1.82
CA ARG A 181 -6.34 19.38 0.56
C ARG A 181 -7.03 18.31 -0.28
N HIS A 182 -6.83 17.03 0.03
CA HIS A 182 -7.30 15.89 -0.77
C HIS A 182 -8.81 15.87 -1.03
N VAL A 183 -9.68 16.14 -0.04
CA VAL A 183 -11.14 16.15 -0.24
C VAL A 183 -11.53 17.21 -1.26
N HIS A 184 -11.03 18.43 -1.10
CA HIS A 184 -11.30 19.53 -2.02
C HIS A 184 -10.84 19.19 -3.44
N MET A 185 -9.63 18.67 -3.57
CA MET A 185 -9.05 18.28 -4.86
C MET A 185 -9.91 17.23 -5.58
N LYS A 186 -10.36 16.19 -4.86
CA LYS A 186 -11.21 15.14 -5.44
C LYS A 186 -12.62 15.62 -5.79
N LEU A 187 -13.18 16.54 -5.01
CA LEU A 187 -14.48 17.16 -5.33
C LEU A 187 -14.41 18.05 -6.58
N LEU A 188 -13.29 18.76 -6.78
CA LEU A 188 -13.05 19.53 -8.00
C LEU A 188 -12.87 18.62 -9.23
N GLU A 189 -12.16 17.50 -9.10
CA GLU A 189 -11.97 16.53 -10.20
C GLU A 189 -13.33 15.99 -10.73
N VAL A 190 -14.35 15.89 -9.87
CA VAL A 190 -15.69 15.41 -10.24
C VAL A 190 -16.71 16.54 -10.48
N ASN A 191 -16.25 17.80 -10.61
CA ASN A 191 -17.10 18.98 -10.81
C ASN A 191 -18.26 19.10 -9.79
N TRP A 192 -18.00 18.72 -8.54
CA TRP A 192 -19.03 18.74 -7.51
C TRP A 192 -19.49 20.17 -7.22
N LYS A 193 -20.81 20.41 -7.33
CA LYS A 193 -21.42 21.69 -6.98
C LYS A 193 -21.76 21.72 -5.50
N GLN A 194 -21.32 22.76 -4.81
CA GLN A 194 -21.56 23.04 -3.39
C GLN A 194 -23.06 23.25 -3.13
N LYS A 195 -23.84 22.18 -3.03
CA LYS A 195 -25.27 22.23 -2.71
C LYS A 195 -25.44 22.47 -1.21
N GLY A 196 -25.55 23.74 -0.81
CA GLY A 196 -26.00 24.13 0.53
C GLY A 196 -25.01 23.91 1.68
N TYR A 197 -23.71 23.76 1.39
CA TYR A 197 -22.67 23.68 2.41
C TYR A 197 -21.93 25.02 2.51
N ASP A 198 -21.89 25.65 3.68
CA ASP A 198 -21.12 26.90 3.90
C ASP A 198 -19.61 26.64 4.05
N ARG A 199 -19.22 25.38 4.28
CA ARG A 199 -17.83 24.92 4.46
C ARG A 199 -17.56 23.68 3.63
N LEU A 200 -16.28 23.39 3.37
CA LEU A 200 -15.87 22.14 2.73
C LEU A 200 -16.40 20.94 3.53
N PRO A 201 -17.04 19.93 2.91
CA PRO A 201 -17.51 18.76 3.63
C PRO A 201 -16.34 17.97 4.25
N ASP A 202 -16.52 17.47 5.47
CA ASP A 202 -15.65 16.48 6.12
C ASP A 202 -16.35 15.10 6.06
N PRO A 203 -16.15 14.33 4.96
CA PRO A 203 -16.82 13.05 4.81
C PRO A 203 -16.37 12.08 5.91
N SER A 204 -17.30 11.35 6.50
CA SER A 204 -16.99 10.33 7.48
C SER A 204 -16.56 9.02 6.80
N PRO A 205 -15.40 8.43 7.14
CA PRO A 205 -14.97 7.14 6.61
C PRO A 205 -15.62 5.95 7.32
N THR A 206 -16.35 6.15 8.43
CA THR A 206 -16.77 5.06 9.33
C THR A 206 -17.55 3.96 8.63
N GLY A 207 -18.50 4.31 7.74
CA GLY A 207 -19.27 3.31 7.00
C GLY A 207 -18.38 2.44 6.09
N ALA A 208 -17.44 3.05 5.38
CA ALA A 208 -16.50 2.35 4.52
C ALA A 208 -15.52 1.47 5.34
N VAL A 209 -15.06 1.95 6.50
CA VAL A 209 -14.19 1.19 7.40
C VAL A 209 -14.93 -0.03 7.97
N VAL A 210 -16.15 0.14 8.49
CA VAL A 210 -16.96 -0.97 9.02
C VAL A 210 -17.20 -2.02 7.94
N TYR A 211 -17.57 -1.60 6.73
CA TYR A 211 -17.75 -2.51 5.60
C TYR A 211 -16.48 -3.31 5.28
N LYS A 212 -15.33 -2.64 5.18
CA LYS A 212 -14.04 -3.31 4.93
C LYS A 212 -13.66 -4.26 6.08
N LEU A 213 -13.90 -3.88 7.33
CA LEU A 213 -13.65 -4.76 8.49
C LEU A 213 -14.53 -6.01 8.47
N CYS A 214 -15.78 -5.91 8.03
CA CYS A 214 -16.64 -7.09 7.82
C CYS A 214 -16.05 -8.04 6.77
N ILE A 215 -15.58 -7.51 5.63
CA ILE A 215 -14.91 -8.32 4.59
C ILE A 215 -13.63 -8.96 5.14
N THR A 216 -12.83 -8.21 5.90
CA THR A 216 -11.62 -8.71 6.56
C THR A 216 -11.95 -9.88 7.49
N LEU A 217 -13.00 -9.77 8.31
CA LEU A 217 -13.44 -10.83 9.22
C LEU A 217 -13.90 -12.09 8.48
N VAL A 218 -14.76 -11.93 7.45
CA VAL A 218 -15.22 -13.05 6.61
C VAL A 218 -14.03 -13.73 5.92
N SER A 219 -13.13 -12.95 5.33
CA SER A 219 -11.93 -13.46 4.66
C SER A 219 -11.00 -14.21 5.62
N LEU A 220 -10.87 -13.75 6.86
CA LEU A 220 -10.10 -14.43 7.90
C LEU A 220 -10.74 -15.77 8.29
N ILE A 221 -12.06 -15.81 8.50
CA ILE A 221 -12.79 -17.05 8.84
C ILE A 221 -12.65 -18.06 7.71
N LEU A 222 -12.83 -17.62 6.46
CA LEU A 222 -12.65 -18.46 5.27
C LEU A 222 -11.21 -18.97 5.19
N PHE A 223 -10.21 -18.10 5.37
CA PHE A 223 -8.80 -18.51 5.36
C PHE A 223 -8.51 -19.60 6.40
N LEU A 224 -8.92 -19.39 7.65
CA LEU A 224 -8.66 -20.33 8.75
C LEU A 224 -9.39 -21.66 8.53
N THR A 225 -10.61 -21.62 8.01
CA THR A 225 -11.42 -22.83 7.76
C THR A 225 -10.89 -23.61 6.56
N LEU A 226 -10.65 -22.93 5.43
CA LEU A 226 -10.22 -23.57 4.19
C LEU A 226 -8.80 -24.12 4.30
N THR A 227 -7.86 -23.40 4.93
CA THR A 227 -6.48 -23.91 5.08
C THR A 227 -6.35 -25.05 6.08
N LYS A 228 -7.27 -25.15 7.05
CA LYS A 228 -7.38 -26.32 7.93
C LYS A 228 -7.90 -27.55 7.17
N ASN A 229 -8.89 -27.37 6.29
CA ASN A 229 -9.51 -28.47 5.55
C ASN A 229 -8.70 -28.89 4.30
N PHE A 230 -7.96 -27.96 3.70
CA PHE A 230 -7.17 -28.15 2.47
C PHE A 230 -5.72 -27.69 2.70
N PRO A 231 -4.92 -28.45 3.47
CA PRO A 231 -3.56 -28.06 3.81
C PRO A 231 -2.64 -28.09 2.57
N MET A 232 -1.88 -27.01 2.36
CA MET A 232 -0.91 -26.90 1.26
C MET A 232 0.18 -27.98 1.31
N ALA A 233 0.58 -28.40 2.51
CA ALA A 233 1.61 -29.41 2.71
C ALA A 233 1.24 -30.76 2.07
N TYR A 234 -0.05 -31.05 1.89
CA TYR A 234 -0.49 -32.30 1.29
C TYR A 234 -0.16 -32.42 -0.20
N ILE A 235 0.09 -31.29 -0.90
CA ILE A 235 0.46 -31.32 -2.33
C ILE A 235 1.81 -32.01 -2.56
N ILE A 236 2.72 -31.90 -1.59
CA ILE A 236 4.09 -32.47 -1.67
C ILE A 236 4.23 -33.76 -0.85
N ASP A 237 3.13 -34.28 -0.33
CA ASP A 237 3.13 -35.51 0.44
C ASP A 237 3.39 -36.72 -0.47
N ASN A 238 4.36 -37.56 -0.11
CA ASN A 238 4.78 -38.68 -0.95
C ASN A 238 3.65 -39.69 -1.14
N GLU A 239 2.84 -39.94 -0.11
CA GLU A 239 1.72 -40.87 -0.19
C GLU A 239 0.64 -40.35 -1.14
N PHE A 240 0.33 -39.05 -1.08
CA PHE A 240 -0.57 -38.40 -2.03
C PHE A 240 -0.05 -38.46 -3.46
N LEU A 241 1.24 -38.19 -3.67
CA LEU A 241 1.87 -38.18 -4.99
C LEU A 241 1.88 -39.57 -5.63
N ASP A 242 2.12 -40.61 -4.85
CA ASP A 242 2.25 -41.99 -5.32
C ASP A 242 0.90 -42.68 -5.54
N LYS A 243 -0.11 -42.42 -4.68
CA LYS A 243 -1.39 -43.13 -4.71
C LYS A 243 -2.49 -42.44 -5.52
N THR A 244 -2.33 -41.15 -5.85
CA THR A 244 -3.43 -40.35 -6.43
C THR A 244 -3.26 -40.16 -7.95
N PRO A 245 -4.31 -40.42 -8.76
CA PRO A 245 -4.28 -40.14 -10.20
C PRO A 245 -3.97 -38.67 -10.52
N PHE A 246 -3.36 -38.41 -11.68
CA PHE A 246 -2.96 -37.06 -12.09
C PHE A 246 -4.10 -36.03 -12.05
N LEU A 247 -5.29 -36.36 -12.54
CA LEU A 247 -6.43 -35.44 -12.55
C LEU A 247 -6.89 -35.04 -11.15
N SER A 248 -6.89 -35.97 -10.20
CA SER A 248 -7.23 -35.69 -8.80
C SER A 248 -6.16 -34.84 -8.13
N ARG A 249 -4.87 -35.04 -8.45
CA ARG A 249 -3.78 -34.17 -8.00
C ARG A 249 -3.94 -32.74 -8.53
N LEU A 250 -4.27 -32.60 -9.81
CA LEU A 250 -4.52 -31.31 -10.44
C LEU A 250 -5.74 -30.60 -9.83
N GLY A 251 -6.83 -31.34 -9.60
CA GLY A 251 -8.03 -30.81 -8.94
C GLY A 251 -7.76 -30.35 -7.51
N TYR A 252 -7.02 -31.14 -6.73
CA TYR A 252 -6.64 -30.76 -5.37
C TYR A 252 -5.70 -29.54 -5.35
N LEU A 253 -4.72 -29.48 -6.27
CA LEU A 253 -3.85 -28.31 -6.43
C LEU A 253 -4.66 -27.04 -6.70
N TYR A 254 -5.67 -27.11 -7.57
CA TYR A 254 -6.58 -26.00 -7.83
C TYR A 254 -7.32 -25.58 -6.56
N VAL A 255 -7.98 -26.52 -5.88
CA VAL A 255 -8.75 -26.25 -4.65
C VAL A 255 -7.88 -25.62 -3.56
N VAL A 256 -6.70 -26.17 -3.31
CA VAL A 256 -5.76 -25.63 -2.32
C VAL A 256 -5.28 -24.23 -2.68
N THR A 257 -5.04 -23.97 -3.97
CA THR A 257 -4.64 -22.62 -4.42
C THR A 257 -5.76 -21.62 -4.17
N GLN A 258 -7.03 -22.00 -4.43
CA GLN A 258 -8.19 -21.16 -4.09
C GLN A 258 -8.33 -20.97 -2.57
N ALA A 259 -8.16 -22.04 -1.78
CA ALA A 259 -8.20 -22.01 -0.32
C ALA A 259 -7.14 -21.08 0.31
N ALA A 260 -6.03 -20.85 -0.40
CA ALA A 260 -4.98 -19.93 0.02
C ALA A 260 -5.26 -18.45 -0.30
N LYS A 261 -6.19 -18.12 -1.21
CA LYS A 261 -6.49 -16.73 -1.62
C LYS A 261 -7.04 -15.84 -0.50
N PRO A 262 -7.97 -16.29 0.37
CA PRO A 262 -8.60 -15.42 1.37
C PRO A 262 -7.62 -14.75 2.34
N LYS A 263 -6.41 -15.30 2.52
CA LYS A 263 -5.36 -14.66 3.32
C LYS A 263 -4.91 -13.30 2.76
N TYR A 264 -4.90 -13.16 1.42
CA TYR A 264 -4.54 -11.91 0.75
C TYR A 264 -5.71 -10.92 0.82
N TYR A 265 -6.95 -11.40 0.66
CA TYR A 265 -8.15 -10.57 0.84
C TYR A 265 -8.20 -9.99 2.25
N PHE A 266 -7.95 -10.81 3.27
CA PHE A 266 -7.81 -10.36 4.65
C PHE A 266 -6.75 -9.25 4.79
N ALA A 267 -5.52 -9.50 4.32
CA ALA A 267 -4.39 -8.59 4.51
C ALA A 267 -4.58 -7.24 3.78
N TRP A 268 -4.97 -7.29 2.51
CA TRP A 268 -5.12 -6.09 1.68
C TRP A 268 -6.36 -5.29 2.07
N THR A 269 -7.51 -5.92 2.34
CA THR A 269 -8.71 -5.18 2.79
C THR A 269 -8.52 -4.55 4.17
N LEU A 270 -7.77 -5.20 5.08
CA LEU A 270 -7.43 -4.60 6.37
C LEU A 270 -6.53 -3.38 6.19
N ALA A 271 -5.50 -3.45 5.35
CA ALA A 271 -4.64 -2.31 5.06
C ALA A 271 -5.44 -1.15 4.42
N ASP A 272 -6.37 -1.45 3.52
CA ASP A 272 -7.27 -0.46 2.93
C ASP A 272 -8.18 0.18 4.01
N ALA A 273 -8.63 -0.60 5.00
CA ALA A 273 -9.41 -0.09 6.13
C ALA A 273 -8.57 0.85 7.02
N VAL A 274 -7.29 0.54 7.26
CA VAL A 274 -6.37 1.41 8.01
C VAL A 274 -6.20 2.77 7.32
N ASN A 275 -6.00 2.78 5.99
CA ASN A 275 -5.91 4.02 5.23
C ASN A 275 -7.21 4.84 5.37
N ASN A 276 -8.36 4.20 5.14
CA ASN A 276 -9.66 4.87 5.25
C ASN A 276 -9.91 5.42 6.67
N ALA A 277 -9.53 4.68 7.71
CA ALA A 277 -9.65 5.11 9.11
C ALA A 277 -8.81 6.37 9.41
N ALA A 278 -7.65 6.51 8.77
CA ALA A 278 -6.81 7.70 8.85
C ALA A 278 -7.39 8.89 8.06
N GLY A 279 -8.46 8.67 7.29
CA GLY A 279 -9.05 9.63 6.37
C GLY A 279 -8.40 9.63 4.98
N TYR A 280 -7.54 8.66 4.67
CA TYR A 280 -6.91 8.53 3.36
C TYR A 280 -7.64 7.47 2.51
N GLY A 281 -8.15 7.83 1.34
CA GLY A 281 -8.90 6.90 0.48
C GLY A 281 -10.16 7.48 -0.15
N PHE A 282 -10.49 8.74 0.16
CA PHE A 282 -11.60 9.45 -0.48
C PHE A 282 -11.35 9.67 -1.99
N SER A 283 -12.30 9.29 -2.83
CA SER A 283 -12.20 9.38 -4.30
C SER A 283 -13.23 10.34 -4.93
N GLY A 284 -14.03 11.03 -4.12
CA GLY A 284 -15.09 11.92 -4.58
C GLY A 284 -16.48 11.41 -4.24
N VAL A 285 -17.43 11.68 -5.13
CA VAL A 285 -18.86 11.36 -4.97
C VAL A 285 -19.32 10.51 -6.16
N ASP A 286 -20.25 9.60 -5.90
CA ASP A 286 -20.94 8.86 -6.95
C ASP A 286 -22.06 9.69 -7.60
N GLU A 287 -22.70 9.12 -8.64
CA GLU A 287 -23.84 9.72 -9.35
C GLU A 287 -25.04 10.02 -8.43
N ARG A 288 -25.13 9.31 -7.30
CA ARG A 288 -26.19 9.45 -6.29
C ARG A 288 -25.84 10.51 -5.22
N GLY A 289 -24.63 11.08 -5.27
CA GLY A 289 -24.14 12.06 -4.30
C GLY A 289 -23.55 11.46 -3.02
N THR A 290 -23.29 10.15 -2.98
CA THR A 290 -22.68 9.45 -1.84
C THR A 290 -21.17 9.50 -1.92
N PHE A 291 -20.53 9.80 -0.79
CA PHE A 291 -19.07 9.85 -0.68
C PHE A 291 -18.43 8.47 -0.89
N ARG A 292 -17.42 8.40 -1.76
CA ARG A 292 -16.68 7.18 -2.08
C ARG A 292 -15.31 7.15 -1.40
N TRP A 293 -14.95 5.95 -0.94
CA TRP A 293 -13.73 5.66 -0.16
C TRP A 293 -12.92 4.51 -0.78
N ASP A 294 -12.80 4.53 -2.09
CA ASP A 294 -12.18 3.50 -2.93
C ASP A 294 -10.92 3.97 -3.68
N LEU A 295 -10.40 5.18 -3.42
CA LEU A 295 -9.19 5.70 -4.06
C LEU A 295 -7.99 4.75 -3.93
N LEU A 296 -7.91 4.07 -2.78
CA LEU A 296 -6.82 3.19 -2.40
C LEU A 296 -7.25 1.72 -2.30
N SER A 297 -8.43 1.37 -2.83
CA SER A 297 -8.90 -0.02 -2.76
C SER A 297 -8.04 -0.91 -3.67
N ASN A 298 -7.21 -1.78 -3.07
CA ASN A 298 -6.36 -2.72 -3.81
C ASN A 298 -7.13 -3.86 -4.47
N LEU A 299 -8.28 -4.21 -3.88
CA LEU A 299 -9.06 -5.39 -4.26
C LEU A 299 -10.50 -5.01 -4.56
N ASN A 300 -10.96 -5.50 -5.70
CA ASN A 300 -12.38 -5.70 -5.94
C ASN A 300 -12.63 -7.20 -6.14
N ILE A 301 -13.01 -7.89 -5.06
CA ILE A 301 -13.17 -9.36 -5.04
C ILE A 301 -14.14 -9.82 -6.14
N TRP A 302 -15.23 -9.08 -6.36
CA TRP A 302 -16.26 -9.40 -7.36
C TRP A 302 -15.79 -9.33 -8.81
N ASN A 303 -14.77 -8.52 -9.11
CA ASN A 303 -14.22 -8.41 -10.46
C ASN A 303 -13.04 -9.37 -10.68
N ILE A 304 -12.54 -9.98 -9.61
CA ILE A 304 -11.35 -10.85 -9.63
C ILE A 304 -11.75 -12.34 -9.65
N GLU A 305 -12.89 -12.70 -9.05
CA GLU A 305 -13.48 -14.04 -9.13
C GLU A 305 -14.45 -14.17 -10.30
#